data_AF-A0A073K7G0-F1
#
_entry.id   AF-A0A073K7G0-F1
#
_cell.length_a   1.000
_cell.length_b   1.000
_cell.length_c   1.000
_cell.angle_alpha   90.00
_cell.angle_beta   90.00
_cell.angle_gamma   90.00
#
_symmetry.space_group_name_H-M   'P 1'
#
loop_
_entity.id
_entity.type
_entity.pdbx_description
1 polymer ?
#
loop_
_entity_poly.entity_id
_entity_poly.type
_entity_poly.pdbx_seq_one_letter_code
_entity_poly.pdbx_strand_id
1 'polypeptide(L)'
;MAEITKIESKDGNIYEVDGKRYRELTKYPVVGDTVLIVDAWEDGEGYEEGEVHTLTRILSYDPEDVNAVRFVDKEGRDNCLKIGEFVIVEPIESETPAPLPYLSDILDDIKTKLTRLAERTEENHRNIITFSQMAESARSDASKAVGGVNALDEQLDLVREDIVFLDGKIDELTATRAPQNITINIANINVLDIESAKAIVESFTKGRV
;
A
#
# COMPACT_ATOMS: atom_id res chain seq x y z
N MET A 1 -27.69 -55.02 -1.55
CA MET A 1 -26.28 -54.83 -1.95
C MET A 1 -26.09 -53.45 -2.55
N ALA A 2 -25.50 -52.54 -1.79
CA ALA A 2 -25.10 -51.22 -2.30
C ALA A 2 -23.78 -51.34 -3.07
N GLU A 3 -23.56 -50.49 -4.06
CA GLU A 3 -22.28 -50.45 -4.78
C GLU A 3 -21.23 -49.78 -3.89
N ILE A 4 -20.23 -50.55 -3.47
CA ILE A 4 -19.09 -50.03 -2.71
C ILE A 4 -17.94 -49.75 -3.67
N THR A 5 -17.55 -48.49 -3.79
CA THR A 5 -16.31 -48.12 -4.50
C THR A 5 -15.21 -47.84 -3.48
N LYS A 6 -14.14 -48.65 -3.51
CA LYS A 6 -12.93 -48.42 -2.72
C LYS A 6 -11.91 -47.58 -3.51
N ILE A 7 -11.48 -46.47 -2.93
CA ILE A 7 -10.43 -45.59 -3.45
C ILE A 7 -9.21 -45.74 -2.54
N GLU A 8 -8.16 -46.39 -3.06
CA GLU A 8 -6.94 -46.61 -2.30
C GLU A 8 -6.05 -45.36 -2.28
N SER A 9 -5.56 -44.99 -1.09
CA SER A 9 -4.69 -43.83 -0.89
C SER A 9 -3.61 -44.14 0.14
N LYS A 10 -2.50 -43.41 0.09
CA LYS A 10 -1.40 -43.53 1.07
C LYS A 10 -1.82 -43.10 2.47
N ASP A 11 -2.83 -42.22 2.57
CA ASP A 11 -3.29 -41.61 3.82
C ASP A 11 -4.52 -42.31 4.42
N GLY A 12 -4.85 -43.53 3.93
CA GLY A 12 -6.03 -44.31 4.32
C GLY A 12 -7.04 -44.43 3.18
N ASN A 13 -7.72 -45.58 3.07
CA ASN A 13 -8.67 -45.82 1.99
C ASN A 13 -9.95 -44.99 2.19
N ILE A 14 -10.59 -44.62 1.09
CA ILE A 14 -11.90 -43.97 1.08
C ILE A 14 -12.91 -44.92 0.45
N TYR A 15 -14.06 -45.07 1.10
CA TYR A 15 -15.18 -45.86 0.62
C TYR A 15 -16.33 -44.93 0.22
N GLU A 16 -16.82 -45.08 -1.00
CA GLU A 16 -18.03 -44.41 -1.49
C GLU A 16 -19.18 -45.42 -1.56
N VAL A 17 -20.28 -45.13 -0.85
CA VAL A 17 -21.49 -45.96 -0.78
C VAL A 17 -22.71 -45.05 -0.88
N ASP A 18 -23.56 -45.28 -1.89
CA ASP A 18 -24.77 -44.49 -2.17
C ASP A 18 -24.54 -42.96 -2.16
N GLY A 19 -23.40 -42.53 -2.72
CA GLY A 19 -23.01 -41.11 -2.79
C GLY A 19 -22.51 -40.50 -1.47
N LYS A 20 -22.40 -41.29 -0.40
CA LYS A 20 -21.73 -40.90 0.84
C LYS A 20 -20.31 -41.42 0.86
N ARG A 21 -19.38 -40.63 1.42
CA ARG A 21 -17.97 -41.00 1.51
C ARG A 21 -17.56 -41.22 2.95
N TYR A 22 -16.72 -42.23 3.15
CA TYR A 22 -16.22 -42.67 4.43
C TYR A 22 -14.71 -42.85 4.37
N ARG A 23 -13.99 -42.35 5.38
CA ARG A 23 -12.54 -42.54 5.51
C ARG A 23 -12.29 -43.74 6.42
N GLU A 24 -11.49 -44.69 5.95
CA GLU A 24 -11.02 -45.82 6.77
C GLU A 24 -10.04 -45.36 7.84
N LEU A 25 -10.22 -45.88 9.06
CA LEU A 25 -9.38 -45.62 10.21
C LEU A 25 -8.55 -46.85 10.57
N THR A 26 -7.23 -46.72 10.50
CA THR A 26 -6.30 -47.77 10.95
C THR A 26 -6.20 -47.76 12.47
N LYS A 27 -7.14 -48.40 13.15
CA LYS A 27 -7.17 -48.56 14.62
C LYS A 27 -7.85 -49.87 15.03
N TYR A 28 -7.74 -50.24 16.30
CA TYR A 28 -8.53 -51.32 16.88
C TYR A 28 -9.98 -50.87 17.14
N PRO A 29 -10.97 -51.77 16.98
CA PRO A 29 -12.38 -51.45 17.18
C PRO A 29 -12.68 -51.17 18.65
N VAL A 30 -13.39 -50.08 18.91
CA VAL A 30 -13.89 -49.70 20.24
C VAL A 30 -15.41 -49.53 20.19
N VAL A 31 -16.08 -49.77 21.32
CA VAL A 31 -17.53 -49.50 21.44
C VAL A 31 -17.80 -48.03 21.13
N GLY A 32 -18.79 -47.78 20.26
CA GLY A 32 -19.13 -46.46 19.75
C GLY A 32 -18.48 -46.11 18.41
N ASP A 33 -17.55 -46.92 17.91
CA ASP A 33 -17.00 -46.74 16.57
C ASP A 33 -18.05 -47.00 15.49
N THR A 34 -17.94 -46.27 14.38
CA THR A 34 -18.72 -46.51 13.18
C THR A 34 -17.98 -47.49 12.28
N VAL A 35 -18.69 -48.50 11.79
CA VAL A 35 -18.13 -49.51 10.89
C VAL A 35 -18.92 -49.58 9.60
N LEU A 36 -18.22 -49.80 8.49
CA LEU A 36 -18.77 -50.08 7.17
C LEU A 36 -18.58 -51.56 6.87
N ILE A 37 -19.66 -52.24 6.47
CA ILE A 37 -19.63 -53.64 6.05
C ILE A 37 -19.12 -53.71 4.60
N VAL A 38 -18.00 -54.39 4.38
CA VAL A 38 -17.29 -54.45 3.09
C VAL A 38 -17.19 -55.85 2.49
N ASP A 39 -17.47 -56.87 3.29
CA ASP A 39 -17.43 -58.28 2.87
C ASP A 39 -18.47 -59.04 3.71
N ALA A 40 -19.75 -58.93 3.34
CA ALA A 40 -20.82 -59.54 4.13
C ALA A 40 -20.87 -61.03 3.86
N TRP A 41 -20.92 -61.85 4.91
CA TRP A 41 -21.07 -63.29 4.73
C TRP A 41 -22.35 -63.62 3.96
N GLU A 42 -22.25 -64.38 2.86
CA GLU A 42 -23.35 -64.72 1.94
C GLU A 42 -24.61 -65.30 2.63
N ASP A 43 -24.46 -66.01 3.76
CA ASP A 43 -25.54 -66.61 4.55
C ASP A 43 -25.87 -65.80 5.82
N GLY A 44 -25.28 -64.61 5.99
CA GLY A 44 -25.50 -63.73 7.13
C GLY A 44 -26.90 -63.10 7.10
N GLU A 45 -27.71 -63.36 8.12
CA GLU A 45 -29.01 -62.72 8.25
C GLU A 45 -28.89 -61.39 9.02
N GLY A 46 -29.50 -60.32 8.49
CA GLY A 46 -29.71 -59.07 9.21
C GLY A 46 -28.72 -57.93 8.90
N TYR A 47 -27.78 -58.11 7.98
CA TYR A 47 -26.92 -57.05 7.47
C TYR A 47 -26.50 -57.30 6.03
N GLU A 48 -26.08 -56.24 5.34
CA GLU A 48 -25.63 -56.30 3.95
C GLU A 48 -24.38 -55.44 3.73
N GLU A 49 -23.62 -55.77 2.68
CA GLU A 49 -22.52 -54.92 2.20
C GLU A 49 -23.02 -53.50 1.89
N GLY A 50 -22.25 -52.53 2.38
CA GLY A 50 -22.53 -51.11 2.24
C GLY A 50 -23.29 -50.53 3.43
N GLU A 51 -23.86 -51.36 4.31
CA GLU A 51 -24.49 -50.86 5.52
C GLU A 51 -23.45 -50.33 6.52
N VAL A 52 -23.83 -49.26 7.21
CA VAL A 52 -23.01 -48.57 8.21
C VAL A 52 -23.69 -48.65 9.56
N HIS A 53 -22.97 -49.15 10.56
CA HIS A 53 -23.49 -49.39 11.90
C HIS A 53 -22.55 -48.86 12.98
N THR A 54 -23.10 -48.56 14.16
CA THR A 54 -22.30 -48.21 15.33
C THR A 54 -22.09 -49.44 16.21
N LEU A 55 -20.84 -49.70 16.58
CA LEU A 55 -20.49 -50.83 17.43
C LEU A 55 -21.04 -50.67 18.84
N THR A 56 -21.72 -51.71 19.32
CA THR A 56 -22.31 -51.74 20.67
C THR A 56 -21.48 -52.58 21.63
N ARG A 57 -20.71 -53.55 21.13
CA ARG A 57 -19.87 -54.42 21.97
C ARG A 57 -18.69 -55.01 21.21
N ILE A 58 -17.58 -55.22 21.90
CA ILE A 58 -16.45 -56.01 21.40
C ILE A 58 -16.60 -57.45 21.91
N LEU A 59 -16.55 -58.43 21.00
CA LEU A 59 -16.56 -59.85 21.32
C LEU A 59 -15.17 -60.41 21.12
N SER A 60 -14.44 -60.51 22.24
CA SER A 60 -13.12 -61.10 22.24
C SER A 60 -12.93 -62.12 23.35
N TYR A 61 -12.14 -63.15 23.06
CA TYR A 61 -11.60 -64.08 24.07
C TYR A 61 -10.30 -63.53 24.69
N ASP A 62 -9.56 -62.71 23.94
CA ASP A 62 -8.34 -62.01 24.37
C ASP A 62 -8.47 -60.51 24.10
N PRO A 63 -8.33 -59.61 25.10
CA PRO A 63 -8.38 -58.17 24.85
C PRO A 63 -7.40 -57.66 23.79
N GLU A 64 -6.34 -58.40 23.44
CA GLU A 64 -5.39 -58.06 22.38
C GLU A 64 -5.76 -58.63 20.99
N ASP A 65 -6.72 -59.55 20.89
CA ASP A 65 -7.11 -60.21 19.63
C ASP A 65 -8.64 -60.31 19.48
N VAL A 66 -9.25 -59.24 18.97
CA VAL A 66 -10.70 -59.15 18.79
C VAL A 66 -11.19 -60.17 17.77
N ASN A 67 -12.07 -61.08 18.16
CA ASN A 67 -12.59 -62.10 17.23
C ASN A 67 -13.79 -61.60 16.42
N ALA A 68 -14.66 -60.81 17.07
CA ALA A 68 -15.88 -60.28 16.46
C ALA A 68 -16.34 -59.00 17.20
N VAL A 69 -17.30 -58.30 16.62
CA VAL A 69 -17.95 -57.13 17.20
C VAL A 69 -19.46 -57.31 17.13
N ARG A 70 -20.22 -56.66 18.02
CA ARG A 70 -21.68 -56.56 17.91
C ARG A 70 -22.12 -55.16 17.52
N PHE A 71 -23.25 -55.14 16.85
CA PHE A 71 -24.04 -53.97 16.54
C PHE A 71 -25.53 -54.34 16.65
N VAL A 72 -26.40 -53.33 16.56
CA VAL A 72 -27.84 -53.52 16.51
C VAL A 72 -28.28 -53.33 15.07
N ASP A 73 -28.94 -54.33 14.48
CA ASP A 73 -29.42 -54.29 13.11
C ASP A 73 -30.61 -53.33 12.95
N LYS A 74 -31.05 -53.13 11.70
CA LYS A 74 -32.21 -52.27 11.37
C LYS A 74 -33.54 -52.73 11.99
N GLU A 75 -33.63 -53.97 12.44
CA GLU A 75 -34.79 -54.54 13.13
C GLU A 75 -34.67 -54.44 14.66
N GLY A 76 -33.58 -53.86 15.17
CA GLY A 76 -33.33 -53.70 16.60
C GLY A 76 -32.76 -54.95 17.27
N ARG A 77 -32.25 -55.92 16.52
CA ARG A 77 -31.68 -57.16 17.04
C ARG A 77 -30.17 -57.07 17.14
N ASP A 78 -29.61 -57.68 18.17
CA ASP A 78 -28.17 -57.85 18.30
C ASP A 78 -27.66 -58.76 17.18
N ASN A 79 -26.70 -58.26 16.42
CA ASN A 79 -26.01 -59.02 15.38
C ASN A 79 -24.49 -58.91 15.56
N CYS A 80 -23.72 -59.74 14.86
CA CYS A 80 -22.26 -59.78 15.00
C CYS A 80 -21.54 -59.79 13.66
N LEU A 81 -20.40 -59.09 13.60
CA LEU A 81 -19.47 -59.07 12.48
C LEU A 81 -18.14 -59.66 12.93
N LYS A 82 -17.58 -60.58 12.15
CA LYS A 82 -16.23 -61.08 12.31
C LYS A 82 -15.21 -60.06 11.79
N ILE A 83 -13.99 -60.16 12.27
CA ILE A 83 -12.87 -59.45 11.64
C ILE A 83 -12.76 -59.89 10.18
N GLY A 84 -12.69 -58.91 9.28
CA GLY A 84 -12.69 -59.10 7.83
C GLY A 84 -13.98 -58.62 7.17
N GLU A 85 -15.13 -58.75 7.84
CA GLU A 85 -16.43 -58.35 7.27
C GLU A 85 -16.64 -56.83 7.26
N PHE A 86 -15.85 -56.09 8.05
CA PHE A 86 -16.01 -54.66 8.24
C PHE A 86 -14.69 -53.91 8.30
N VAL A 87 -14.78 -52.61 8.06
CA VAL A 87 -13.72 -51.63 8.32
C VAL A 87 -14.25 -50.52 9.21
N ILE A 88 -13.38 -49.95 10.05
CA ILE A 88 -13.75 -48.81 10.90
C ILE A 88 -13.65 -47.55 10.07
N VAL A 89 -14.71 -46.74 10.11
CA VAL A 89 -14.79 -45.54 9.28
C VAL A 89 -15.30 -44.34 10.04
N GLU A 90 -15.03 -43.17 9.49
CA GLU A 90 -15.76 -41.95 9.84
C GLU A 90 -16.36 -41.32 8.57
N PRO A 91 -17.54 -40.67 8.67
CA PRO A 91 -18.11 -39.97 7.54
C PRO A 91 -17.19 -38.82 7.15
N ILE A 92 -16.85 -38.76 5.86
CA ILE A 92 -16.32 -37.54 5.27
C ILE A 92 -17.56 -36.70 5.04
N GLU A 93 -17.85 -35.76 5.94
CA GLU A 93 -18.90 -34.78 5.73
C GLU A 93 -18.71 -34.21 4.34
N SER A 94 -19.61 -34.56 3.41
CA SER A 94 -19.66 -33.85 2.16
C SER A 94 -20.12 -32.46 2.54
N GLU A 95 -19.17 -31.53 2.66
CA GLU A 95 -19.44 -30.17 2.25
C GLU A 95 -20.14 -30.33 0.92
N THR A 96 -21.45 -30.10 0.90
CA THR A 96 -22.18 -29.97 -0.34
C THR A 96 -21.34 -28.97 -1.13
N PRO A 97 -20.76 -29.32 -2.29
CA PRO A 97 -19.91 -28.37 -2.96
C PRO A 97 -20.78 -27.14 -3.19
N ALA A 98 -20.49 -26.03 -2.50
CA ALA A 98 -20.96 -24.75 -2.94
C ALA A 98 -20.62 -24.73 -4.43
N PRO A 99 -21.56 -24.41 -5.34
CA PRO A 99 -21.33 -24.59 -6.76
C PRO A 99 -20.01 -23.92 -7.10
N LEU A 100 -18.97 -24.73 -7.33
CA LEU A 100 -17.67 -24.18 -7.67
C LEU A 100 -17.93 -23.42 -8.95
N PRO A 101 -17.59 -22.12 -9.03
CA PRO A 101 -17.73 -21.39 -10.29
C PRO A 101 -17.04 -22.24 -11.35
N TYR A 102 -17.72 -22.45 -12.48
CA TYR A 102 -17.18 -23.30 -13.52
C TYR A 102 -15.78 -22.77 -13.86
N LEU A 103 -14.85 -23.68 -14.14
CA LEU A 103 -13.47 -23.31 -14.46
C LEU A 103 -13.40 -22.24 -15.56
N SER A 104 -14.38 -22.24 -16.48
CA SER A 104 -14.59 -21.20 -17.49
C SER A 104 -14.76 -19.80 -16.91
N ASP A 105 -15.60 -19.64 -15.89
CA ASP A 105 -15.93 -18.35 -15.28
C ASP A 105 -14.72 -17.76 -14.57
N ILE A 106 -13.93 -18.62 -13.92
CA ILE A 106 -12.65 -18.25 -13.28
C ILE A 106 -11.65 -17.80 -14.34
N LEU A 107 -11.53 -18.53 -15.45
CA LEU A 107 -10.60 -18.21 -16.54
C LEU A 107 -10.97 -16.89 -17.23
N ASP A 108 -12.27 -16.63 -17.43
CA ASP A 108 -12.76 -15.38 -18.03
C ASP A 108 -12.54 -14.17 -17.11
N ASP A 109 -12.74 -14.33 -15.80
CA ASP A 109 -12.41 -13.29 -14.82
C ASP A 109 -10.90 -13.00 -14.78
N ILE A 110 -10.06 -14.04 -14.77
CA ILE A 110 -8.59 -13.90 -14.84
C ILE A 110 -8.18 -13.16 -16.11
N LYS A 111 -8.73 -13.54 -17.27
CA LYS A 111 -8.43 -12.90 -18.56
C LYS A 111 -8.82 -11.42 -18.53
N THR A 112 -9.99 -11.10 -17.98
CA THR A 112 -10.47 -9.71 -17.85
C THR A 112 -9.55 -8.90 -16.93
N LYS A 113 -9.15 -9.44 -15.78
CA LYS A 113 -8.21 -8.80 -14.85
C LYS A 113 -6.85 -8.59 -15.49
N LEU A 114 -6.37 -9.55 -16.27
CA LEU A 114 -5.09 -9.45 -16.98
C LEU A 114 -5.12 -8.34 -18.03
N THR A 115 -6.19 -8.25 -18.83
CA THR A 115 -6.37 -7.15 -19.79
C THR A 115 -6.37 -5.79 -19.11
N ARG A 116 -7.16 -5.61 -18.04
CA ARG A 116 -7.20 -4.35 -17.28
C ARG A 116 -5.85 -4.00 -16.67
N LEU A 117 -5.10 -4.99 -16.20
CA LEU A 117 -3.76 -4.77 -15.66
C LEU A 117 -2.77 -4.30 -16.73
N ALA A 118 -2.83 -4.90 -17.93
CA ALA A 118 -2.02 -4.47 -19.07
C ALA A 118 -2.34 -3.02 -19.48
N GLU A 119 -3.63 -2.67 -19.58
CA GLU A 119 -4.08 -1.30 -19.88
C GLU A 119 -3.57 -0.28 -18.86
N ARG A 120 -3.72 -0.57 -17.56
CA ARG A 120 -3.22 0.30 -16.48
C ARG A 120 -1.70 0.41 -16.48
N THR A 121 -0.99 -0.64 -16.87
CA THR A 121 0.47 -0.62 -16.96
C THR A 121 0.93 0.30 -18.07
N GLU A 122 0.28 0.25 -19.24
CA GLU A 122 0.58 1.13 -20.38
C GLU A 122 0.21 2.59 -20.09
N GLU A 123 -0.93 2.84 -19.44
CA GLU A 123 -1.30 4.17 -18.99
C GLU A 123 -0.28 4.74 -17.99
N ASN A 124 0.12 3.96 -16.99
CA ASN A 124 1.13 4.38 -16.02
C ASN A 124 2.47 4.68 -16.68
N HIS A 125 2.87 3.88 -17.68
CA HIS A 125 4.10 4.14 -18.42
C HIS A 125 4.05 5.49 -19.15
N ARG A 126 2.95 5.79 -19.84
CA ARG A 126 2.74 7.10 -20.50
C ARG A 126 2.76 8.25 -19.49
N ASN A 127 2.08 8.10 -18.35
CA ASN A 127 2.05 9.11 -17.29
C ASN A 127 3.45 9.40 -16.72
N ILE A 128 4.28 8.37 -16.53
CA ILE A 128 5.67 8.52 -16.06
C ILE A 128 6.49 9.32 -17.07
N ILE A 129 6.37 9.03 -18.37
CA ILE A 129 7.08 9.77 -19.42
C ILE A 129 6.68 11.25 -19.40
N THR A 130 5.37 11.53 -19.39
CA THR A 130 4.86 12.90 -19.33
C THR A 130 5.33 13.63 -18.08
N PHE A 131 5.28 12.98 -16.92
CA PHE A 131 5.77 13.57 -15.66
C PHE A 131 7.27 13.88 -15.73
N SER A 132 8.07 12.98 -16.31
CA SER A 132 9.51 13.17 -16.47
C SER A 132 9.81 14.39 -17.34
N GLN A 133 9.10 14.55 -18.46
CA GLN A 133 9.24 15.72 -19.34
C GLN A 133 8.84 17.03 -18.64
N MET A 134 7.75 17.01 -17.87
CA MET A 134 7.34 18.18 -17.09
C MET A 134 8.39 18.55 -16.02
N ALA A 135 8.95 17.55 -15.34
CA ALA A 135 10.00 17.77 -14.35
C ALA A 135 11.27 18.36 -14.96
N GLU A 136 11.68 17.89 -16.14
CA GLU A 136 12.82 18.44 -16.89
C GLU A 136 12.56 19.88 -17.34
N SER A 137 11.36 20.18 -17.85
CA SER A 137 10.96 21.54 -18.22
C SER A 137 10.99 22.48 -17.01
N ALA A 138 10.39 22.08 -15.90
CA ALA A 138 10.40 22.87 -14.66
C ALA A 138 11.82 23.11 -14.15
N ARG A 139 12.70 22.11 -14.25
CA ARG A 139 14.12 22.26 -13.89
C ARG A 139 14.85 23.26 -14.80
N SER A 140 14.56 23.25 -16.09
CA SER A 140 15.11 24.22 -17.06
C SER A 140 14.66 25.64 -16.74
N ASP A 141 13.38 25.83 -16.44
CA ASP A 141 12.83 27.14 -16.10
C ASP A 141 13.38 27.66 -14.77
N ALA A 142 13.53 26.78 -13.76
CA ALA A 142 14.20 27.13 -12.51
C ALA A 142 15.66 27.54 -12.73
N SER A 143 16.40 26.84 -13.61
CA SER A 143 17.77 27.19 -13.96
C SER A 143 17.86 28.59 -14.59
N LYS A 144 16.94 28.93 -15.50
CA LYS A 144 16.85 30.28 -16.09
C LYS A 144 16.53 31.33 -15.04
N ALA A 145 15.59 31.05 -14.14
CA ALA A 145 15.23 31.97 -13.07
C ALA A 145 16.42 32.26 -12.14
N VAL A 146 17.19 31.22 -11.77
CA VAL A 146 18.44 31.39 -10.99
C VAL A 146 19.45 32.25 -11.76
N GLY A 147 19.64 32.01 -13.05
CA GLY A 147 20.50 32.86 -13.89
C GLY A 147 20.04 34.32 -13.92
N GLY A 148 18.73 34.56 -14.01
CA GLY A 148 18.15 35.90 -13.94
C GLY A 148 18.37 36.59 -12.59
N VAL A 149 18.25 35.86 -11.47
CA VAL A 149 18.54 36.39 -10.13
C VAL A 149 20.01 36.79 -10.00
N ASN A 150 20.93 35.96 -10.49
CA ASN A 150 22.37 36.29 -10.47
C ASN A 150 22.67 37.55 -11.29
N ALA A 151 22.07 37.70 -12.46
CA ALA A 151 22.24 38.91 -13.27
C ALA A 151 21.71 40.17 -12.58
N LEU A 152 20.60 40.06 -11.83
CA LEU A 152 20.08 41.17 -11.03
C LEU A 152 20.98 41.50 -9.85
N ASP A 153 21.62 40.51 -9.23
CA ASP A 153 22.59 40.71 -8.14
C ASP A 153 23.81 41.49 -8.64
N GLU A 154 24.36 41.10 -9.79
CA GLU A 154 25.45 41.83 -10.44
C GLU A 154 25.07 43.29 -10.77
N GLN A 155 23.84 43.52 -11.27
CA GLN A 155 23.34 44.88 -11.51
C GLN A 155 23.17 45.69 -10.22
N LEU A 156 22.73 45.05 -9.14
CA LEU A 156 22.55 45.71 -7.85
C LEU A 156 23.88 46.19 -7.26
N ASP A 157 24.95 45.41 -7.42
CA ASP A 157 26.28 45.80 -6.96
C ASP A 157 26.83 47.00 -7.75
N LEU A 158 26.61 47.07 -9.06
CA LEU A 158 26.96 48.24 -9.87
C LEU A 158 26.19 49.49 -9.42
N VAL A 159 24.87 49.37 -9.19
CA VAL A 159 24.06 50.50 -8.70
C VAL A 159 24.52 50.97 -7.32
N ARG A 160 24.94 50.05 -6.44
CA ARG A 160 25.51 50.41 -5.14
C ARG A 160 26.82 51.20 -5.30
N GLU A 161 27.69 50.80 -6.21
CA GLU A 161 28.93 51.52 -6.51
C GLU A 161 28.63 52.93 -7.02
N ASP A 162 27.70 53.07 -7.97
CA ASP A 162 27.26 54.37 -8.50
C ASP A 162 26.71 55.29 -7.40
N ILE A 163 25.91 54.74 -6.47
CA ILE A 163 25.38 55.52 -5.33
C ILE A 163 26.51 56.04 -4.46
N VAL A 164 27.48 55.20 -4.08
CA VAL A 164 28.64 55.61 -3.26
C VAL A 164 29.48 56.67 -3.98
N PHE A 165 29.69 56.50 -5.29
CA PHE A 165 30.40 57.49 -6.10
C PHE A 165 29.69 58.85 -6.10
N LEU A 166 28.37 58.85 -6.33
CA LEU A 166 27.57 60.07 -6.35
C LEU A 166 27.50 60.76 -4.98
N ASP A 167 27.41 59.99 -3.89
CA ASP A 167 27.43 60.52 -2.52
C ASP A 167 28.76 61.26 -2.27
N GLY A 168 29.90 60.66 -2.64
CA GLY A 168 31.20 61.33 -2.55
C GLY A 168 31.28 62.64 -3.38
N LYS A 169 30.65 62.68 -4.56
CA LYS A 169 30.59 63.90 -5.38
C LYS A 169 29.71 64.99 -4.75
N ILE A 170 28.64 64.60 -4.05
CA ILE A 170 27.79 65.54 -3.30
C ILE A 170 28.58 66.12 -2.13
N ASP A 171 29.34 65.30 -1.40
CA ASP A 171 30.20 65.76 -0.32
C ASP A 171 31.27 66.76 -0.82
N GLU A 172 31.93 66.47 -1.94
CA GLU A 172 32.86 67.41 -2.58
C GLU A 172 32.16 68.75 -2.93
N LEU A 173 30.98 68.69 -3.55
CA LEU A 173 30.24 69.88 -3.94
C LEU A 173 29.81 70.71 -2.74
N THR A 174 29.32 70.07 -1.67
CA THR A 174 28.89 70.77 -0.45
C THR A 174 30.07 71.41 0.28
N ALA A 175 31.24 70.78 0.30
CA ALA A 175 32.46 71.35 0.85
C ALA A 175 32.90 72.64 0.13
N THR A 176 32.72 72.72 -1.20
CA THR A 176 33.03 73.93 -1.98
C THR A 176 32.04 75.07 -1.77
N ARG A 177 30.89 74.81 -1.15
CA ARG A 177 29.83 75.78 -0.87
C ARG A 177 30.05 76.63 0.38
N ALA A 178 31.22 76.51 1.03
CA ALA A 178 31.60 77.38 2.13
C ALA A 178 31.48 78.86 1.70
N PRO A 179 30.89 79.75 2.52
CA PRO A 179 30.73 81.15 2.17
C PRO A 179 32.10 81.77 1.90
N GLN A 180 32.34 82.20 0.66
CA GLN A 180 33.55 82.94 0.32
C GLN A 180 33.41 84.34 0.90
N ASN A 181 34.21 84.63 1.93
CA ASN A 181 34.33 85.99 2.43
C ASN A 181 35.02 86.86 1.37
N ILE A 182 34.24 87.72 0.71
CA ILE A 182 34.79 88.75 -0.16
C ILE A 182 35.31 89.89 0.72
N THR A 183 36.64 90.03 0.78
CA THR A 183 37.29 91.16 1.46
C THR A 183 37.57 92.25 0.43
N ILE A 184 36.94 93.42 0.60
CA ILE A 184 37.17 94.59 -0.25
C ILE A 184 37.96 95.63 0.56
N ASN A 185 39.25 95.79 0.25
CA ASN A 185 40.08 96.84 0.84
C ASN A 185 39.94 98.13 0.03
N ILE A 186 39.33 99.16 0.62
CA ILE A 186 39.14 100.44 -0.04
C ILE A 186 40.09 101.47 0.60
N ALA A 187 41.06 101.94 -0.18
CA ALA A 187 42.07 102.89 0.28
C ALA A 187 41.56 104.35 0.31
N ASN A 188 40.55 104.68 -0.49
CA ASN A 188 39.94 106.01 -0.49
C ASN A 188 38.49 105.93 -0.96
N ILE A 189 37.57 106.58 -0.24
CA ILE A 189 36.16 106.73 -0.63
C ILE A 189 35.87 108.23 -0.66
N ASN A 190 35.49 108.73 -1.84
CA ASN A 190 35.07 110.12 -1.99
C ASN A 190 33.54 110.19 -1.84
N VAL A 191 33.09 110.96 -0.86
CA VAL A 191 31.67 111.25 -0.59
C VAL A 191 31.44 112.75 -0.68
N LEU A 192 30.28 113.14 -1.22
CA LEU A 192 29.91 114.55 -1.41
C LEU A 192 29.46 115.21 -0.10
N ASP A 193 28.89 114.43 0.83
CA ASP A 193 28.48 114.86 2.17
C ASP A 193 28.43 113.67 3.15
N ILE A 194 28.26 113.97 4.44
CA ILE A 194 28.28 112.97 5.52
C ILE A 194 27.04 112.06 5.53
N GLU A 195 25.89 112.53 5.03
CA GLU A 195 24.67 111.72 4.92
C GLU A 195 24.82 110.65 3.83
N SER A 196 25.50 111.00 2.73
CA SER A 196 25.88 110.05 1.68
C SER A 196 26.77 108.93 2.22
N ALA A 197 27.74 109.26 3.10
CA ALA A 197 28.59 108.25 3.75
C ALA A 197 27.78 107.32 4.67
N LYS A 198 26.86 107.88 5.45
CA LYS A 198 25.99 107.13 6.37
C LYS A 198 25.05 106.17 5.62
N ALA A 199 24.41 106.64 4.55
CA ALA A 199 23.53 105.83 3.71
C ALA A 199 24.27 104.62 3.10
N ILE A 200 25.52 104.81 2.67
CA ILE A 200 26.37 103.72 2.14
C ILE A 200 26.61 102.66 3.22
N VAL A 201 27.05 103.05 4.43
CA VAL A 201 27.30 102.09 5.53
C VAL A 201 26.03 101.36 5.98
N GLU A 202 24.90 102.07 6.06
CA GLU A 202 23.61 101.46 6.42
C GLU A 202 23.12 100.46 5.35
N SER A 203 23.36 100.73 4.07
CA SER A 203 22.99 99.81 2.99
C SER A 203 23.76 98.49 3.01
N PHE A 204 25.01 98.49 3.50
CA PHE A 204 25.80 97.27 3.66
C PHE A 204 25.48 96.49 4.94
N THR A 205 24.92 97.14 5.96
CA THR A 205 24.66 96.51 7.26
C THR A 205 23.25 95.96 7.42
N LYS A 206 22.25 96.48 6.68
CA LYS A 206 20.85 95.99 6.73
C LYS A 206 20.58 94.65 6.01
N GLY A 207 21.55 94.13 5.25
CA GLY A 207 21.39 92.89 4.47
C GLY A 207 21.81 91.59 5.15
N ARG A 208 22.29 91.61 6.41
CA ARG A 208 22.63 90.41 7.16
C ARG A 208 21.44 89.95 8.02
N VAL A 209 20.69 88.96 7.53
CA VAL A 209 19.85 88.04 8.31
C VAL A 209 20.47 86.66 8.18
#